data_AF-A0A7X7JFP6-F1
#
_entry.id   AF-A0A7X7JFP6-F1
#
_cell.length_a   1.000
_cell.length_b   1.000
_cell.length_c   1.000
_cell.angle_alpha   90.00
_cell.angle_beta   90.00
_cell.angle_gamma   90.00
#
_symmetry.space_group_name_H-M   'P 1'
#
loop_
_entity.id
_entity.type
_entity.pdbx_description
1 polymer ?
#
loop_
_entity_poly.entity_id
_entity_poly.type
_entity_poly.pdbx_seq_one_letter_code
_entity_poly.pdbx_strand_id
1 'polypeptide(L)'
;MSEQNPKKLILEYEDGSCKVVEFANLPGLLQRDLLRQPFAGGATPSLEGENSFVVLEWEDGWKEVFEIDVAYTDVMKYYVITRPEDVGRLSLGRADGYPELIELTRRPLGVKRIAFKREYAVEEGVNRREGKKLEQEYELTAGEEAYGPEMAAFLEAVAAVETTPQALLAMDEVEMIANLDSIRKDMGIVAGRRQRDVLNFMVFLAKKAAKTTG
;
A
#
# COMPACT_ATOMS: atom_id res chain seq x y z
N MET A 1 5.16 3.12 28.04
CA MET A 1 4.29 1.92 27.96
C MET A 1 2.95 2.37 27.39
N SER A 2 2.70 2.17 26.09
CA SER A 2 1.48 2.64 25.43
C SER A 2 0.31 1.66 25.66
N GLU A 3 -0.82 2.20 26.10
CA GLU A 3 -2.02 1.47 26.53
C GLU A 3 -2.94 1.02 25.38
N GLN A 4 -2.41 0.34 24.35
CA GLN A 4 -3.26 -0.12 23.22
C GLN A 4 -3.08 -1.59 22.83
N ASN A 5 -2.70 -2.46 23.77
CA ASN A 5 -2.85 -3.90 23.54
C ASN A 5 -4.30 -4.34 23.79
N PRO A 6 -4.93 -5.09 22.87
CA PRO A 6 -6.26 -5.64 23.07
C PRO A 6 -6.31 -6.47 24.36
N LYS A 7 -7.25 -6.14 25.25
CA LYS A 7 -7.39 -6.84 26.54
C LYS A 7 -8.27 -8.08 26.41
N LYS A 8 -9.35 -8.00 25.62
CA LYS A 8 -10.34 -9.06 25.46
C LYS A 8 -10.93 -9.10 24.05
N LEU A 9 -11.33 -10.28 23.61
CA LEU A 9 -12.15 -10.51 22.44
C LEU A 9 -13.61 -10.73 22.88
N ILE A 10 -14.56 -10.14 22.17
CA ILE A 10 -16.00 -10.42 22.36
C ILE A 10 -16.48 -11.08 21.08
N LEU A 11 -16.93 -12.34 21.19
CA LEU A 11 -17.52 -13.11 20.09
C LEU A 11 -19.03 -13.03 20.24
N GLU A 12 -19.71 -12.40 19.28
CA GLU A 12 -21.16 -12.37 19.19
C GLU A 12 -21.63 -13.40 18.15
N TYR A 13 -22.57 -14.26 18.54
CA TYR A 13 -23.15 -15.29 17.67
C TYR A 13 -24.48 -14.81 17.10
N GLU A 14 -24.95 -15.43 16.02
CA GLU A 14 -26.21 -15.04 15.33
C GLU A 14 -27.46 -15.15 16.22
N ASP A 15 -27.40 -15.95 17.28
CA ASP A 15 -28.46 -16.07 18.28
C ASP A 15 -28.44 -14.94 19.34
N GLY A 16 -27.52 -13.97 19.20
CA GLY A 16 -27.33 -12.85 20.11
C GLY A 16 -26.57 -13.22 21.38
N SER A 17 -26.07 -14.45 21.50
CA SER A 17 -25.21 -14.84 22.62
C SER A 17 -23.80 -14.26 22.44
N CYS A 18 -23.16 -13.92 23.56
CA CYS A 18 -21.82 -13.33 23.57
C CYS A 18 -20.87 -14.18 24.42
N LYS A 19 -19.65 -14.40 23.91
CA LYS A 19 -18.55 -15.01 24.66
C LYS A 19 -17.37 -14.06 24.76
N VAL A 20 -16.92 -13.81 25.97
CA VAL A 20 -15.73 -12.99 26.24
C VAL A 20 -14.52 -13.90 26.44
N VAL A 21 -13.43 -13.61 25.75
CA VAL A 21 -12.16 -14.32 25.86
C VAL A 21 -11.05 -13.33 26.16
N GLU A 22 -10.27 -13.57 27.22
CA GLU A 22 -9.08 -12.78 27.50
C GLU A 22 -8.06 -12.94 26.37
N PHE A 23 -7.54 -11.82 25.85
CA PHE A 23 -6.68 -11.84 24.67
C PHE A 23 -5.38 -12.62 24.92
N ALA A 24 -4.83 -12.51 26.12
CA ALA A 24 -3.63 -13.23 26.55
C ALA A 24 -3.79 -14.77 26.54
N ASN A 25 -5.02 -15.27 26.59
CA ASN A 25 -5.32 -16.71 26.60
C ASN A 25 -5.51 -17.30 25.20
N LEU A 26 -5.46 -16.47 24.15
CA LEU A 26 -5.54 -16.95 22.77
C LEU A 26 -4.22 -17.63 22.36
N PRO A 27 -4.24 -18.62 21.46
CA PRO A 27 -3.01 -19.15 20.86
C PRO A 27 -2.16 -18.03 20.22
N GLY A 28 -0.83 -18.09 20.35
CA GLY A 28 0.05 -17.02 19.88
C GLY A 28 -0.08 -16.69 18.39
N LEU A 29 -0.38 -17.69 17.55
CA LEU A 29 -0.69 -17.49 16.13
C LEU A 29 -1.98 -16.65 15.94
N LEU A 30 -3.04 -16.97 16.69
CA LEU A 30 -4.31 -16.25 16.62
C LEU A 30 -4.18 -14.81 17.16
N GLN A 31 -3.40 -14.59 18.21
CA GLN A 31 -3.08 -13.23 18.70
C GLN A 31 -2.41 -12.40 17.59
N ARG A 32 -1.42 -12.97 16.90
CA ARG A 32 -0.74 -12.32 15.78
C ARG A 32 -1.69 -12.01 14.62
N ASP A 33 -2.54 -12.95 14.23
CA ASP A 33 -3.46 -12.76 13.10
C ASP A 33 -4.58 -11.76 13.40
N LEU A 34 -5.01 -11.67 14.66
CA LEU A 34 -5.95 -10.63 15.11
C LEU A 34 -5.29 -9.26 15.15
N LEU A 35 -4.06 -9.13 15.65
CA LEU A 35 -3.33 -7.86 15.63
C LEU A 35 -3.01 -7.39 14.20
N ARG A 36 -2.92 -8.32 13.24
CA ARG A 36 -2.80 -7.97 11.81
C ARG A 36 -4.09 -7.45 11.20
N GLN A 37 -5.23 -7.59 11.89
CA GLN A 37 -6.49 -7.05 11.39
C GLN A 37 -6.48 -5.52 11.51
N PRO A 38 -6.98 -4.79 10.49
CA PRO A 38 -6.99 -3.33 10.48
C PRO A 38 -7.63 -2.67 11.70
N PHE A 39 -8.56 -3.38 12.35
CA PHE A 39 -9.31 -2.89 13.51
C PHE A 39 -8.68 -3.21 14.87
N ALA A 40 -7.69 -4.11 14.96
CA ALA A 40 -7.29 -4.71 16.25
C ALA A 40 -5.83 -4.51 16.66
N GLY A 41 -4.85 -4.38 15.76
CA GLY A 41 -3.45 -4.19 16.19
C GLY A 41 -2.76 -2.94 15.69
N GLY A 42 -3.50 -1.99 15.13
CA GLY A 42 -2.87 -0.91 14.39
C GLY A 42 -2.07 -1.45 13.19
N ALA A 43 -1.47 -0.55 12.44
CA ALA A 43 -0.63 -0.94 11.33
C ALA A 43 0.81 -1.12 11.83
N THR A 44 1.18 -2.29 12.36
CA THR A 44 2.61 -2.57 12.59
C THR A 44 3.24 -3.04 11.27
N PRO A 45 4.33 -2.42 10.81
CA PRO A 45 4.99 -2.85 9.58
C PRO A 45 5.65 -4.23 9.72
N SER A 46 5.72 -4.98 8.63
CA SER A 46 6.53 -6.19 8.53
C SER A 46 7.99 -5.80 8.32
N LEU A 47 8.82 -6.02 9.33
CA LEU A 47 10.28 -5.86 9.23
C LEU A 47 10.95 -7.04 8.53
N GLU A 48 10.24 -8.15 8.36
CA GLU A 48 10.72 -9.36 7.70
C GLU A 48 9.94 -9.60 6.39
N GLY A 49 10.63 -10.15 5.38
CA GLY A 49 10.05 -10.49 4.08
C GLY A 49 10.51 -9.62 2.92
N GLU A 50 10.38 -10.17 1.71
CA GLU A 50 10.42 -9.41 0.47
C GLU A 50 8.99 -8.95 0.19
N ASN A 51 8.80 -7.64 0.14
CA ASN A 51 7.52 -7.03 -0.20
C ASN A 51 7.66 -6.33 -1.55
N SER A 52 6.61 -6.38 -2.36
CA SER A 52 6.52 -5.58 -3.58
C SER A 52 5.32 -4.65 -3.49
N PHE A 53 5.45 -3.46 -4.08
CA PHE A 53 4.45 -2.41 -3.92
C PHE A 53 4.02 -1.88 -5.27
N VAL A 54 2.80 -1.36 -5.34
CA VAL A 54 2.35 -0.50 -6.43
C VAL A 54 2.05 0.85 -5.82
N VAL A 55 2.62 1.90 -6.39
CA VAL A 55 2.26 3.28 -6.06
C VAL A 55 1.49 3.86 -7.23
N LEU A 56 0.29 4.33 -6.96
CA LEU A 56 -0.52 5.06 -7.93
C LEU A 56 -0.48 6.53 -7.56
N GLU A 57 -0.29 7.39 -8.56
CA GLU A 57 -0.37 8.83 -8.38
C GLU A 57 -1.49 9.41 -9.22
N TRP A 58 -2.31 10.26 -8.60
CA TRP A 58 -3.41 10.94 -9.26
C TRP A 58 -3.00 12.35 -9.70
N GLU A 59 -3.80 12.93 -10.60
CA GLU A 59 -3.66 14.31 -11.08
C GLU A 59 -3.56 15.35 -9.96
N ASP A 60 -4.27 15.15 -8.86
CA ASP A 60 -4.25 16.03 -7.69
C ASP A 60 -3.00 15.85 -6.80
N GLY A 61 -2.07 14.97 -7.20
CA GLY A 61 -0.84 14.68 -6.46
C GLY A 61 -0.99 13.66 -5.34
N TRP A 62 -2.21 13.14 -5.13
CA TRP A 62 -2.48 12.08 -4.17
C TRP A 62 -1.73 10.79 -4.56
N LYS A 63 -1.17 10.08 -3.59
CA LYS A 63 -0.44 8.82 -3.80
C LYS A 63 -1.02 7.69 -2.96
N GLU A 64 -1.45 6.61 -3.61
CA GLU A 64 -1.95 5.40 -2.93
C GLU A 64 -1.00 4.23 -3.12
N VAL A 65 -0.77 3.51 -2.02
CA VAL A 65 0.11 2.35 -1.98
C VAL A 65 -0.70 1.07 -1.80
N PHE A 66 -0.34 0.06 -2.59
CA PHE A 66 -0.82 -1.30 -2.48
C PHE A 66 0.37 -2.23 -2.29
N GLU A 67 0.33 -3.10 -1.29
CA GLU A 67 1.28 -4.21 -1.19
C GLU A 67 0.76 -5.38 -2.04
N ILE A 68 1.66 -5.94 -2.85
CA ILE A 68 1.36 -7.05 -3.76
C ILE A 68 2.39 -8.18 -3.59
N ASP A 69 2.02 -9.37 -4.08
CA ASP A 69 2.94 -10.51 -4.09
C ASP A 69 4.19 -10.22 -4.93
N VAL A 70 5.35 -10.68 -4.46
CA VAL A 70 6.63 -10.52 -5.15
C VAL A 70 6.72 -11.29 -6.47
N ALA A 71 5.85 -12.29 -6.67
CA ALA A 71 5.77 -13.08 -7.89
C ALA A 71 5.26 -12.26 -9.10
N TYR A 72 4.61 -11.11 -8.88
CA TYR A 72 4.24 -10.21 -9.97
C TYR A 72 5.46 -9.46 -10.49
N THR A 73 5.57 -9.37 -11.82
CA THR A 73 6.79 -8.92 -12.50
C THR A 73 6.60 -7.66 -13.33
N ASP A 74 5.39 -7.39 -13.83
CA ASP A 74 5.14 -6.28 -14.75
C ASP A 74 3.70 -5.74 -14.68
N VAL A 75 3.51 -4.49 -15.10
CA VAL A 75 2.18 -3.90 -15.36
C VAL A 75 1.75 -4.30 -16.77
N MET A 76 0.63 -5.01 -16.89
CA MET A 76 0.13 -5.45 -18.19
C MET A 76 -0.78 -4.42 -18.85
N LYS A 77 -1.74 -3.88 -18.11
CA LYS A 77 -2.76 -2.98 -18.64
C LYS A 77 -3.41 -2.16 -17.54
N TYR A 78 -3.77 -0.93 -17.88
CA TYR A 78 -4.71 -0.12 -17.11
C TYR A 78 -5.90 0.29 -17.98
N TYR A 79 -7.11 0.13 -17.46
CA TYR A 79 -8.32 0.56 -18.15
C TYR A 79 -9.42 0.93 -17.15
N VAL A 80 -10.35 1.78 -17.59
CA VAL A 80 -11.49 2.22 -16.80
C VAL A 80 -12.76 1.82 -17.52
N ILE A 81 -13.66 1.15 -16.80
CA ILE A 81 -15.01 0.85 -17.29
C ILE A 81 -15.97 1.85 -16.66
N THR A 82 -16.68 2.60 -17.49
CA THR A 82 -17.78 3.49 -17.08
C THR A 82 -19.12 2.83 -17.39
N ARG A 83 -19.96 2.71 -16.37
CA ARG A 83 -21.38 2.32 -16.49
C ARG A 83 -22.28 3.34 -15.75
N PRO A 84 -22.78 3.12 -14.49
CA PRO A 84 -23.22 4.24 -13.66
C PRO A 84 -22.06 4.86 -12.85
N GLU A 85 -21.02 4.07 -12.57
CA GLU A 85 -19.81 4.49 -11.85
C GLU A 85 -18.58 4.16 -12.71
N ASP A 86 -17.49 4.84 -12.42
CA ASP A 86 -16.18 4.56 -13.02
C ASP A 86 -15.43 3.56 -12.14
N VAL A 87 -14.97 2.45 -12.75
CA VAL A 87 -14.12 1.46 -12.08
C VAL A 87 -12.85 1.28 -12.88
N GLY A 88 -11.72 1.67 -12.30
CA GLY A 88 -10.39 1.43 -12.83
C GLY A 88 -9.91 0.02 -12.53
N ARG A 89 -9.14 -0.54 -13.45
CA ARG A 89 -8.62 -1.90 -13.36
C ARG A 89 -7.18 -1.92 -13.81
N LEU A 90 -6.30 -2.15 -12.84
CA LEU A 90 -4.88 -2.35 -13.06
C LEU A 90 -4.57 -3.86 -13.05
N SER A 91 -4.07 -4.34 -14.18
CA SER A 91 -3.66 -5.74 -14.36
C SER A 91 -2.16 -5.89 -14.17
N LEU A 92 -1.74 -6.78 -13.29
CA LEU A 92 -0.33 -7.10 -13.05
C LEU A 92 -0.03 -8.54 -13.48
N GLY A 93 1.03 -8.70 -14.25
CA GLY A 93 1.46 -9.98 -14.79
C GLY A 93 2.40 -10.71 -13.84
N ARG A 94 2.35 -12.03 -13.86
CA ARG A 94 3.33 -12.93 -13.23
C ARG A 94 3.72 -14.02 -14.22
N ALA A 95 4.92 -14.59 -14.08
CA ALA A 95 5.44 -15.60 -15.02
C ALA A 95 4.52 -16.84 -15.13
N ASP A 96 4.03 -17.34 -13.99
CA ASP A 96 3.23 -18.56 -13.93
C ASP A 96 1.85 -18.32 -13.31
N GLY A 97 0.87 -17.91 -14.12
CA GLY A 97 -0.55 -17.98 -13.76
C GLY A 97 -1.39 -16.77 -14.14
N TYR A 98 -2.48 -16.57 -13.39
CA TYR A 98 -3.44 -15.52 -13.65
C TYR A 98 -2.92 -14.15 -13.20
N PRO A 99 -3.21 -13.07 -13.97
CA PRO A 99 -2.85 -11.73 -13.56
C PRO A 99 -3.60 -11.33 -12.29
N GLU A 100 -2.95 -10.51 -11.45
CA GLU A 100 -3.67 -9.81 -10.38
C GLU A 100 -4.46 -8.68 -10.99
N LEU A 101 -5.67 -8.47 -10.48
CA LEU A 101 -6.49 -7.33 -10.83
C LEU A 101 -6.70 -6.45 -9.60
N ILE A 102 -6.10 -5.27 -9.62
CA ILE A 102 -6.37 -4.23 -8.63
C ILE A 102 -7.51 -3.37 -9.16
N GLU A 103 -8.66 -3.43 -8.49
CA GLU A 103 -9.78 -2.53 -8.76
C GLU A 103 -9.58 -1.19 -8.03
N LEU A 104 -9.79 -0.10 -8.77
CA LEU A 104 -9.66 1.28 -8.31
C LEU A 104 -11.02 1.98 -8.43
N THR A 105 -11.56 2.43 -7.29
CA THR A 105 -12.87 3.10 -7.24
C THR A 105 -12.75 4.62 -7.08
N ARG A 106 -11.58 5.12 -6.64
CA ARG A 106 -11.34 6.54 -6.47
C ARG A 106 -10.85 7.17 -7.77
N ARG A 107 -11.69 8.04 -8.37
CA ARG A 107 -11.36 8.87 -9.55
C ARG A 107 -10.45 8.14 -10.54
N PRO A 108 -10.83 6.94 -11.01
CA PRO A 108 -9.91 6.09 -11.76
C PRO A 108 -9.49 6.74 -13.09
N LEU A 109 -10.29 7.64 -13.65
CA LEU A 109 -9.92 8.39 -14.85
C LEU A 109 -8.72 9.35 -14.64
N GLY A 110 -8.40 9.71 -13.39
CA GLY A 110 -7.37 10.69 -13.05
C GLY A 110 -6.06 10.08 -12.54
N VAL A 111 -5.81 8.79 -12.81
CA VAL A 111 -4.50 8.17 -12.52
C VAL A 111 -3.50 8.65 -13.59
N LYS A 112 -2.42 9.32 -13.16
CA LYS A 112 -1.41 9.88 -14.07
C LYS A 112 -0.13 9.06 -14.15
N ARG A 113 0.19 8.33 -13.07
CA ARG A 113 1.44 7.56 -12.95
C ARG A 113 1.23 6.30 -12.14
N ILE A 114 1.90 5.23 -12.57
CA ILE A 114 1.96 3.95 -11.88
C ILE A 114 3.43 3.62 -11.65
N ALA A 115 3.84 3.36 -10.42
CA ALA A 115 5.18 2.87 -10.11
C ALA A 115 5.08 1.43 -9.59
N PHE A 116 5.66 0.49 -10.35
CA PHE A 116 5.77 -0.92 -10.00
C PHE A 116 6.94 -1.56 -10.75
N LYS A 117 8.06 -1.80 -10.07
CA LYS A 117 9.37 -2.23 -10.63
C LYS A 117 9.99 -1.22 -11.62
N ARG A 118 9.19 -0.69 -12.55
CA ARG A 118 9.43 0.49 -13.38
C ARG A 118 8.37 1.55 -13.11
N GLU A 119 8.66 2.77 -13.54
CA GLU A 119 7.66 3.83 -13.61
C GLU A 119 6.89 3.76 -14.93
N TYR A 120 5.59 4.05 -14.93
CA TYR A 120 4.75 4.12 -16.11
C TYR A 120 4.00 5.44 -16.12
N ALA A 121 4.18 6.22 -17.18
CA ALA A 121 3.30 7.34 -17.49
C ALA A 121 1.99 6.79 -18.06
N VAL A 122 0.86 7.34 -17.60
CA VAL A 122 -0.48 6.91 -17.99
C VAL A 122 -1.08 7.96 -18.92
N GLU A 123 -1.31 7.59 -20.18
CA GLU A 123 -1.85 8.49 -21.19
C GLU A 123 -3.16 7.94 -21.75
N GLU A 124 -4.07 8.83 -22.14
CA GLU A 124 -5.33 8.43 -22.75
C GLU A 124 -5.08 7.63 -24.03
N GLY A 125 -5.56 6.38 -24.03
CA GLY A 125 -5.48 5.50 -25.18
C GLY A 125 -6.84 5.33 -25.88
N VAL A 126 -7.12 4.10 -26.27
CA VAL A 126 -8.32 3.77 -27.06
C VAL A 126 -9.57 3.82 -26.20
N ASN A 127 -10.58 4.53 -26.70
CA ASN A 127 -11.93 4.52 -26.13
C ASN A 127 -12.85 3.59 -26.93
N ARG A 128 -13.50 2.64 -26.25
CA ARG A 128 -14.47 1.72 -26.85
C ARG A 128 -15.83 1.86 -26.19
N ARG A 129 -16.88 1.91 -27.00
CA ARG A 129 -18.27 1.97 -26.54
C ARG A 129 -19.04 0.74 -26.97
N GLU A 130 -19.64 0.05 -26.01
CA GLU A 130 -20.52 -1.10 -26.24
C GLU A 130 -21.85 -0.89 -25.49
N GLY A 131 -22.87 -0.42 -26.23
CA GLY A 131 -24.15 -0.01 -25.64
C GLY A 131 -24.00 1.12 -24.63
N LYS A 132 -24.28 0.84 -23.35
CA LYS A 132 -24.14 1.79 -22.22
C LYS A 132 -22.79 1.70 -21.51
N LYS A 133 -21.94 0.73 -21.87
CA LYS A 133 -20.60 0.57 -21.31
C LYS A 133 -19.62 1.41 -22.13
N LEU A 134 -18.84 2.25 -21.45
CA LEU A 134 -17.63 2.84 -21.99
C LEU A 134 -16.44 2.10 -21.39
N GLU A 135 -15.44 1.81 -22.21
CA GLU A 135 -14.16 1.29 -21.76
C GLU A 135 -13.06 2.19 -22.30
N GLN A 136 -12.39 2.90 -21.39
CA GLN A 136 -11.21 3.70 -21.69
C GLN A 136 -9.97 2.86 -21.38
N GLU A 137 -9.26 2.44 -22.41
CA GLU A 137 -7.94 1.85 -22.26
C GLU A 137 -6.89 2.97 -22.20
N TYR A 138 -5.86 2.79 -21.37
CA TYR A 138 -4.76 3.74 -21.25
C TYR A 138 -3.49 3.16 -21.86
N GLU A 139 -2.72 4.01 -22.52
CA GLU A 139 -1.37 3.70 -22.96
C GLU A 139 -0.41 3.87 -21.78
N LEU A 140 0.49 2.89 -21.62
CA LEU A 140 1.45 2.85 -20.52
C LEU A 140 2.87 2.94 -21.08
N THR A 141 3.51 4.09 -20.88
CA THR A 141 4.88 4.30 -21.31
C THR A 141 5.83 4.02 -20.16
N ALA A 142 6.56 2.92 -20.24
CA ALA A 142 7.53 2.52 -19.22
C ALA A 142 8.76 3.44 -19.24
N GLY A 143 9.08 4.03 -18.09
CA GLY A 143 10.28 4.80 -17.81
C GLY A 143 11.35 3.99 -17.09
N GLU A 144 12.10 4.67 -16.22
CA GLU A 144 13.23 4.10 -15.48
C GLU A 144 12.79 3.32 -14.23
N GLU A 145 13.62 3.35 -13.19
CA GLU A 145 13.42 2.63 -11.93
C GLU A 145 12.17 3.14 -11.18
N ALA A 146 11.37 2.22 -10.65
CA ALA A 146 10.23 2.58 -9.82
C ALA A 146 10.66 3.33 -8.54
N TYR A 147 9.77 4.21 -8.10
CA TYR A 147 9.81 4.93 -6.82
C TYR A 147 10.88 6.03 -6.72
N GLY A 148 11.44 6.51 -7.84
CA GLY A 148 12.41 7.63 -7.82
C GLY A 148 11.87 8.86 -7.07
N PRO A 149 10.68 9.38 -7.43
CA PRO A 149 10.06 10.51 -6.72
C PRO A 149 9.78 10.23 -5.25
N GLU A 150 9.29 9.02 -4.93
CA GLU A 150 9.02 8.60 -3.55
C GLU A 150 10.30 8.53 -2.72
N MET A 151 11.39 8.02 -3.28
CA MET A 151 12.68 7.93 -2.60
C MET A 151 13.26 9.31 -2.30
N ALA A 152 13.22 10.22 -3.27
CA ALA A 152 13.68 11.59 -3.08
C ALA A 152 12.89 12.31 -1.98
N ALA A 153 11.55 12.25 -2.05
CA ALA A 153 10.67 12.84 -1.04
C ALA A 153 10.86 12.19 0.34
N PHE A 154 11.12 10.88 0.41
CA PHE A 154 11.39 10.19 1.66
C PHE A 154 12.69 10.66 2.30
N LEU A 155 13.78 10.77 1.54
CA LEU A 155 15.07 11.26 2.05
C LEU A 155 14.98 12.70 2.54
N GLU A 156 14.26 13.56 1.82
CA GLU A 156 14.00 14.95 2.24
C GLU A 156 13.24 15.00 3.57
N ALA A 157 12.15 14.22 3.69
CA ALA A 157 11.34 14.18 4.90
C ALA A 157 12.07 13.55 6.10
N VAL A 158 12.92 12.53 5.87
CA VAL A 158 13.79 11.95 6.91
C VAL A 158 14.84 12.96 7.40
N ALA A 159 15.44 13.73 6.48
CA ALA A 159 16.39 14.78 6.86
C ALA A 159 15.72 15.90 7.64
N ALA A 160 14.47 16.24 7.32
CA ALA A 160 13.69 17.27 8.02
C ALA A 160 13.39 16.92 9.48
N VAL A 161 13.34 15.63 9.83
CA VAL A 161 13.22 15.16 11.22
C VAL A 161 14.58 14.84 11.87
N GLU A 162 15.67 15.37 11.29
CA GLU A 162 17.05 15.28 11.79
C GLU A 162 17.52 13.84 12.08
N THR A 163 17.05 12.86 11.30
CA THR A 163 17.42 11.45 11.44
C THR A 163 18.02 10.88 10.16
N THR A 164 18.35 9.59 10.18
CA THR A 164 18.80 8.84 9.00
C THR A 164 17.90 7.63 8.77
N PRO A 165 17.83 7.08 7.54
CA PRO A 165 17.07 5.86 7.27
C PRO A 165 17.50 4.68 8.16
N GLN A 166 18.80 4.57 8.47
CA GLN A 166 19.35 3.54 9.36
C GLN A 166 18.90 3.76 10.81
N ALA A 167 18.98 5.00 11.31
CA ALA A 167 18.56 5.33 12.67
C ALA A 167 17.05 5.13 12.86
N LEU A 168 16.25 5.49 11.86
CA LEU A 168 14.80 5.30 11.84
C LEU A 168 14.42 3.81 12.01
N LEU A 169 15.15 2.90 11.36
CA LEU A 169 14.93 1.46 11.48
C LEU A 169 15.44 0.86 12.79
N ALA A 170 16.30 1.55 13.52
CA ALA A 170 16.88 1.12 14.79
C ALA A 170 16.12 1.64 16.02
N MET A 171 15.16 2.55 15.83
CA MET A 171 14.27 3.05 16.88
C MET A 171 13.43 1.92 17.48
N ASP A 172 12.86 2.17 18.67
CA ASP A 172 11.83 1.27 19.19
C ASP A 172 10.59 1.27 18.27
N GLU A 173 9.82 0.19 18.29
CA GLU A 173 8.71 -0.02 17.34
C GLU A 173 7.70 1.13 17.36
N VAL A 174 7.39 1.68 18.54
CA VAL A 174 6.38 2.73 18.70
C VAL A 174 6.88 4.04 18.14
N GLU A 175 8.13 4.40 18.46
CA GLU A 175 8.79 5.59 17.94
C GLU A 175 9.00 5.51 16.42
N MET A 176 9.43 4.36 15.91
CA MET A 176 9.58 4.12 14.48
C MET A 176 8.25 4.31 13.76
N ILE A 177 7.16 3.68 14.23
CA ILE A 177 5.83 3.81 13.60
C ILE A 177 5.37 5.27 13.61
N ALA A 178 5.54 5.98 14.72
CA ALA A 178 5.15 7.39 14.82
C ALA A 178 5.89 8.26 13.81
N ASN A 179 7.21 8.07 13.67
CA ASN A 179 8.01 8.81 12.70
C ASN A 179 7.62 8.45 11.25
N LEU A 180 7.48 7.16 10.93
CA LEU A 180 7.03 6.72 9.60
C LEU A 180 5.64 7.27 9.25
N ASP A 181 4.72 7.34 10.22
CA ASP A 181 3.38 7.90 10.03
C ASP A 181 3.40 9.42 9.83
N SER A 182 4.33 10.14 10.45
CA SER A 182 4.55 11.57 10.19
C SER A 182 5.09 11.78 8.77
N ILE A 183 6.20 11.11 8.45
CA ILE A 183 6.89 11.22 7.15
C ILE A 183 5.93 10.91 6.01
N ARG A 184 5.15 9.82 6.10
CA ARG A 184 4.21 9.46 5.02
C ARG A 184 3.10 10.51 4.81
N LYS A 185 2.69 11.25 5.85
CA LYS A 185 1.71 12.33 5.72
C LYS A 185 2.30 13.52 4.97
N ASP A 186 3.54 13.89 5.29
CA ASP A 186 4.25 14.98 4.59
C ASP A 186 4.48 14.65 3.12
N MET A 187 4.70 13.36 2.81
CA MET A 187 4.80 12.86 1.43
C MET A 187 3.46 12.72 0.69
N GLY A 188 2.32 12.90 1.37
CA GLY A 188 0.99 12.70 0.80
C GLY A 188 0.66 11.24 0.45
N ILE A 189 1.31 10.28 1.12
CA ILE A 189 1.12 8.84 0.89
C ILE A 189 0.00 8.30 1.78
N VAL A 190 -0.89 7.55 1.17
CA VAL A 190 -2.01 6.88 1.85
C VAL A 190 -2.18 5.44 1.40
N ALA A 191 -3.02 4.72 2.14
CA ALA A 191 -3.33 3.33 1.83
C ALA A 191 -4.37 3.24 0.72
N GLY A 192 -4.09 2.42 -0.29
CA GLY A 192 -5.10 2.02 -1.26
C GLY A 192 -6.08 0.97 -0.70
N ARG A 193 -5.61 0.11 0.21
CA ARG A 193 -6.45 -0.89 0.91
C ARG A 193 -6.21 -0.92 2.41
N ARG A 194 -4.97 -1.17 2.84
CA ARG A 194 -4.64 -1.36 4.27
C ARG A 194 -3.58 -0.37 4.69
N GLN A 195 -3.77 0.25 5.87
CA GLN A 195 -2.75 1.15 6.44
C GLN A 195 -1.39 0.48 6.62
N ARG A 196 -1.39 -0.84 6.83
CA ARG A 196 -0.16 -1.64 6.90
C ARG A 196 0.66 -1.62 5.60
N ASP A 197 0.00 -1.58 4.44
CA ASP A 197 0.68 -1.55 3.15
C ASP A 197 1.56 -0.28 3.03
N VAL A 198 1.06 0.85 3.55
CA VAL A 198 1.81 2.12 3.61
C VAL A 198 3.03 1.98 4.50
N LEU A 199 2.87 1.51 5.73
CA LEU A 199 4.02 1.42 6.66
C LEU A 199 5.04 0.38 6.19
N ASN A 200 4.60 -0.71 5.56
CA ASN A 200 5.47 -1.67 4.88
C ASN A 200 6.26 -0.99 3.76
N PHE A 201 5.62 -0.12 2.98
CA PHE A 201 6.28 0.65 1.94
C PHE A 201 7.28 1.67 2.50
N MET A 202 6.95 2.35 3.59
CA MET A 202 7.88 3.27 4.26
C MET A 202 9.12 2.54 4.80
N VAL A 203 8.94 1.36 5.40
CA VAL A 203 10.06 0.50 5.82
C VAL A 203 10.88 0.03 4.61
N PHE A 204 10.24 -0.30 3.49
CA PHE A 204 10.93 -0.65 2.25
C PHE A 204 11.80 0.51 1.74
N LEU A 205 11.28 1.73 1.71
CA LEU A 205 12.05 2.92 1.33
C LEU A 205 13.24 3.13 2.28
N ALA A 206 13.02 3.04 3.59
CA ALA A 206 14.08 3.15 4.59
C ALA A 206 15.19 2.11 4.39
N LYS A 207 14.84 0.84 4.18
CA LYS A 207 15.80 -0.23 3.91
C LYS A 207 16.57 -0.03 2.60
N LYS A 208 15.88 0.41 1.55
CA LYS A 208 16.51 0.66 0.25
C LYS A 208 17.49 1.83 0.35
N ALA A 209 17.07 2.95 0.95
CA ALA A 209 17.91 4.10 1.23
C ALA A 209 19.14 3.74 2.09
N ALA A 210 18.94 2.91 3.11
CA ALA A 210 20.00 2.49 4.02
C ALA A 210 21.11 1.68 3.34
N LYS A 211 20.77 0.91 2.29
CA LYS A 211 21.74 0.15 1.49
C LYS A 211 22.51 1.02 0.49
N THR A 212 21.96 2.17 0.11
CA THR A 212 22.59 3.09 -0.85
C THR A 212 23.54 4.09 -0.16
N THR A 213 23.37 4.31 1.15
CA THR A 213 24.13 5.29 1.93
C THR A 213 25.17 4.68 2.88
N GLY A 214 25.23 3.35 2.99
CA GLY A 214 26.27 2.61 3.73
C GLY A 214 27.32 2.03 2.80
#